data_AF-A0A2M7H1S1-F1
#
_entry.id   AF-A0A2M7H1S1-F1
#
_cell.length_a   1.000
_cell.length_b   1.000
_cell.length_c   1.000
_cell.angle_alpha   90.00
_cell.angle_beta   90.00
_cell.angle_gamma   90.00
#
_symmetry.space_group_name_H-M   'P 1'
#
loop_
_entity.id
_entity.type
_entity.pdbx_description
1 polymer ?
#
loop_
_entity_poly.entity_id
_entity_poly.type
_entity_poly.pdbx_seq_one_letter_code
_entity_poly.pdbx_strand_id
1 'polypeptide(L)'
;MTVKIFNFLLSVDEKEAIMKRLAAVNLIRAGKSYKEIGKILWMSPSTVSAVKKSMAKATGYKSGDFYASQSKKEKEKKIKPLPERTIFDYWADFPFPESRGKGRWKYLNYQD
;
A
#
# COMPACT_ATOMS: atom_id res chain seq x y z
N MET A 1 -25.82 27.31 12.17
CA MET A 1 -26.60 26.85 11.01
C MET A 1 -26.06 25.54 10.37
N THR A 2 -24.82 25.15 10.64
CA THR A 2 -24.10 24.01 10.01
C THR A 2 -24.51 22.61 10.48
N VAL A 3 -24.85 22.43 11.77
CA VAL A 3 -25.21 21.11 12.34
C VAL A 3 -26.48 20.53 11.69
N LYS A 4 -27.44 21.39 11.33
CA LYS A 4 -28.70 20.97 10.68
C LYS A 4 -28.47 20.40 9.28
N ILE A 5 -27.51 20.95 8.53
CA ILE A 5 -27.22 20.52 7.15
C ILE A 5 -26.61 19.11 7.14
N PHE A 6 -25.61 18.85 7.99
CA PHE A 6 -25.03 17.52 8.12
C PHE A 6 -26.02 16.48 8.63
N ASN A 7 -27.00 16.90 9.44
CA ASN A 7 -28.05 16.00 9.89
C ASN A 7 -29.02 15.58 8.80
N PHE A 8 -29.16 16.42 7.77
CA PHE A 8 -30.00 16.12 6.61
C PHE A 8 -29.24 15.34 5.53
N LEU A 9 -27.96 15.66 5.31
CA LEU A 9 -27.15 15.06 4.23
C LEU A 9 -26.57 13.70 4.58
N LEU A 10 -26.24 13.46 5.85
CA LEU A 10 -25.52 12.26 6.27
C LEU A 10 -26.36 11.36 7.14
N SER A 11 -26.26 10.06 6.90
CA SER A 11 -26.78 9.05 7.80
C SER A 11 -26.01 9.03 9.13
N VAL A 12 -26.56 8.35 10.13
CA VAL A 12 -25.89 8.17 11.43
C VAL A 12 -24.56 7.40 11.24
N ASP A 13 -24.58 6.36 10.41
CA ASP A 13 -23.40 5.54 10.12
C ASP A 13 -22.30 6.32 9.40
N GLU A 14 -22.67 7.21 8.48
CA GLU A 14 -21.72 8.06 7.77
C GLU A 14 -21.04 9.06 8.72
N LYS A 15 -21.79 9.63 9.66
CA LYS A 15 -21.23 10.51 10.70
C LYS A 15 -20.27 9.74 11.60
N GLU A 16 -20.65 8.53 12.02
CA GLU A 16 -19.78 7.68 12.83
C GLU A 16 -18.50 7.32 12.07
N ALA A 17 -18.60 6.98 10.78
CA ALA A 17 -17.44 6.70 9.94
C ALA A 17 -16.53 7.92 9.79
N ILE A 18 -17.07 9.12 9.64
CA ILE A 18 -16.29 10.38 9.58
C ILE A 18 -15.59 10.63 10.91
N MET A 19 -16.29 10.48 12.05
CA MET A 19 -15.70 10.65 13.38
C MET A 19 -14.56 9.66 13.63
N LYS A 20 -14.75 8.38 13.29
CA LYS A 20 -13.69 7.35 13.41
C LYS A 20 -12.47 7.68 12.55
N ARG A 21 -12.68 8.15 11.30
CA ARG A 21 -11.58 8.57 10.43
C ARG A 21 -10.85 9.79 10.98
N LEU A 22 -11.56 10.75 11.56
CA LEU A 22 -10.96 11.92 12.22
C LEU A 22 -10.11 11.51 13.43
N ALA A 23 -10.62 10.60 14.27
CA ALA A 23 -9.86 10.03 15.38
C ALA A 23 -8.63 9.26 14.90
N ALA A 24 -8.75 8.51 13.80
CA ALA A 24 -7.62 7.78 13.20
C ALA A 24 -6.51 8.74 12.74
N VAL A 25 -6.86 9.90 12.15
CA VAL A 25 -5.88 10.94 11.77
C VAL A 25 -5.08 11.41 12.99
N ASN A 26 -5.74 11.66 14.12
CA ASN A 26 -5.07 12.08 15.35
C ASN A 26 -4.14 11.00 15.91
N LEU A 27 -4.58 9.73 15.93
CA LEU A 27 -3.74 8.61 16.38
C LEU A 27 -2.55 8.35 15.46
N ILE A 28 -2.72 8.51 14.14
CA ILE A 28 -1.63 8.43 13.16
C ILE A 28 -0.60 9.53 13.44
N ARG A 29 -1.04 10.76 13.71
CA ARG A 29 -0.15 11.89 14.08
C ARG A 29 0.58 11.62 15.41
N ALA A 30 -0.06 10.93 16.34
CA ALA A 30 0.54 10.48 17.59
C ALA A 30 1.50 9.27 17.44
N GLY A 31 1.76 8.80 16.21
CA GLY A 31 2.72 7.73 15.94
C GLY A 31 2.24 6.31 16.27
N LYS A 32 0.93 6.10 16.51
CA LYS A 32 0.38 4.78 16.84
C LYS A 32 0.47 3.79 15.67
N SER A 33 0.66 2.51 15.98
CA SER A 33 0.74 1.47 14.94
C SER A 33 -0.63 1.18 14.32
N TYR A 34 -0.68 0.72 13.07
CA TYR A 34 -1.95 0.38 12.40
C TYR A 34 -2.79 -0.63 13.19
N LYS A 35 -2.13 -1.59 13.84
CA LYS A 35 -2.79 -2.62 14.65
C LYS A 35 -3.42 -2.02 15.91
N GLU A 36 -2.74 -1.08 16.57
CA GLU A 36 -3.29 -0.36 17.72
C GLU A 36 -4.49 0.49 17.33
N ILE A 37 -4.38 1.25 16.24
CA ILE A 37 -5.47 2.10 15.75
C ILE A 37 -6.70 1.26 15.40
N GLY A 38 -6.49 0.12 14.73
CA GLY A 38 -7.57 -0.81 14.39
C GLY A 38 -8.26 -1.39 15.63
N LYS A 39 -7.52 -1.70 16.70
CA LYS A 39 -8.07 -2.17 17.98
C LYS A 39 -8.85 -1.09 18.72
N ILE A 40 -8.32 0.14 18.76
CA ILE A 40 -8.94 1.26 19.49
C ILE A 40 -10.25 1.70 18.82
N LEU A 41 -10.21 1.88 17.50
CA LEU A 41 -11.34 2.44 16.74
C LEU A 41 -12.24 1.39 16.10
N TRP A 42 -11.95 0.10 16.33
CA TRP A 42 -12.64 -1.03 15.70
C TRP A 42 -12.67 -0.90 14.17
N MET A 43 -11.55 -0.45 13.60
CA MET A 43 -11.39 -0.22 12.16
C MET A 43 -10.54 -1.31 11.53
N SER A 44 -10.90 -1.70 10.31
CA SER A 44 -10.08 -2.64 9.57
C SER A 44 -8.71 -2.02 9.22
N PRO A 45 -7.62 -2.82 9.16
CA PRO A 45 -6.30 -2.31 8.80
C PRO A 45 -6.26 -1.65 7.41
N SER A 46 -7.11 -2.10 6.48
CA SER A 46 -7.21 -1.52 5.14
C SER A 46 -7.77 -0.10 5.18
N THR A 47 -8.75 0.17 6.05
CA THR A 47 -9.31 1.51 6.25
C THR A 47 -8.29 2.47 6.86
N VAL A 48 -7.53 2.04 7.88
CA VAL A 48 -6.46 2.87 8.47
C VAL A 48 -5.37 3.18 7.43
N SER A 49 -5.01 2.19 6.60
CA SER A 49 -4.07 2.38 5.49
C SER A 49 -4.57 3.41 4.48
N ALA A 50 -5.85 3.36 4.11
CA ALA A 50 -6.47 4.34 3.22
C ALA A 50 -6.41 5.75 3.80
N VAL A 51 -6.78 5.93 5.08
CA VAL A 51 -6.70 7.23 5.77
C VAL A 51 -5.28 7.78 5.74
N LYS A 52 -4.28 6.95 6.08
CA LYS A 52 -2.88 7.39 6.07
C LYS A 52 -2.40 7.78 4.66
N LYS A 53 -2.79 7.02 3.64
CA LYS A 53 -2.46 7.36 2.23
C LYS A 53 -3.07 8.69 1.82
N SER A 54 -4.31 8.95 2.22
CA SER A 54 -4.99 10.23 1.98
C SER A 54 -4.31 11.40 2.71
N MET A 55 -3.74 11.17 3.90
CA MET A 55 -2.94 12.20 4.59
C MET A 55 -1.60 12.48 3.90
N ALA A 56 -0.93 11.44 3.39
CA ALA A 56 0.39 11.57 2.79
C ALA A 56 0.37 12.24 1.40
N LYS A 57 -0.77 12.23 0.71
CA LYS A 57 -0.92 12.83 -0.62
C LYS A 57 -1.69 14.13 -0.51
N ALA A 58 -1.04 15.25 -0.79
CA ALA A 58 -1.68 16.57 -0.90
C ALA A 58 -2.66 16.68 -2.09
N THR A 59 -2.71 15.68 -2.98
CA THR A 59 -3.63 15.63 -4.12
C THR A 59 -4.80 14.70 -3.79
N GLY A 60 -6.00 15.05 -4.23
CA GLY A 60 -7.26 14.36 -3.93
C GLY A 60 -7.27 12.86 -4.20
N TYR A 61 -8.38 12.20 -3.83
CA TYR A 61 -8.55 10.75 -3.93
C TYR A 61 -8.05 10.18 -5.27
N LYS A 62 -7.23 9.13 -5.20
CA LYS A 62 -6.72 8.43 -6.38
C LYS A 62 -7.26 7.00 -6.38
N SER A 63 -7.88 6.60 -7.48
CA SER A 63 -8.45 5.26 -7.67
C SER A 63 -7.37 4.17 -7.68
N GLY A 64 -7.78 2.91 -7.52
CA GLY A 64 -6.88 1.76 -7.63
C GLY A 64 -6.10 1.74 -8.94
N ASP A 65 -6.73 2.15 -10.04
CA ASP A 65 -6.12 2.18 -11.37
C ASP A 65 -4.96 3.19 -11.49
N PHE A 66 -5.05 4.30 -10.76
CA PHE A 66 -3.95 5.26 -10.66
C PHE A 66 -2.70 4.60 -10.05
N TYR A 67 -2.87 3.77 -9.03
CA TYR A 67 -1.75 3.05 -8.41
C TYR A 67 -1.27 1.88 -9.28
N ALA A 68 -2.17 1.17 -9.94
CA ALA A 68 -1.83 0.08 -10.84
C ALA A 68 -0.94 0.57 -12.00
N SER A 69 -1.30 1.70 -12.60
CA SER A 69 -0.53 2.32 -13.69
C SER A 69 0.85 2.82 -13.25
N GLN A 70 0.98 3.35 -12.02
CA GLN A 70 2.29 3.68 -11.47
C GLN A 70 3.17 2.45 -11.26
N SER A 71 2.61 1.35 -10.73
CA SER A 71 3.40 0.12 -10.54
C SER A 71 3.85 -0.50 -11.87
N LYS A 72 3.05 -0.39 -12.93
CA LYS A 72 3.45 -0.83 -14.29
C LYS A 72 4.63 -0.01 -14.80
N LYS A 73 4.54 1.33 -14.72
CA LYS A 73 5.63 2.23 -15.11
C LYS A 73 6.90 1.98 -14.30
N GLU A 74 6.77 1.68 -13.00
CA GLU A 74 7.92 1.40 -12.15
C GLU A 74 8.56 0.04 -12.47
N LYS A 75 7.77 -0.96 -12.86
CA LYS A 75 8.26 -2.26 -13.36
C LYS A 75 8.96 -2.11 -14.69
N GLU A 76 8.38 -1.39 -15.64
CA GLU A 76 8.98 -1.13 -16.97
C GLU A 76 10.35 -0.46 -16.85
N LYS A 77 10.52 0.49 -15.92
CA LYS A 77 11.82 1.13 -15.64
C LYS A 77 12.89 0.18 -15.08
N LYS A 78 12.50 -0.94 -14.47
CA LYS A 78 13.42 -1.92 -13.86
C LYS A 78 13.77 -3.08 -14.79
N ILE A 79 13.10 -3.21 -15.94
CA ILE A 79 13.44 -4.23 -16.93
C ILE A 79 14.71 -3.76 -17.64
N LYS A 80 15.86 -4.32 -17.23
CA LYS A 80 17.11 -4.20 -18.00
C LYS A 80 16.93 -4.93 -19.34
N PRO A 81 17.56 -4.46 -20.44
CA PRO A 81 17.58 -5.22 -21.68
C PRO A 81 18.16 -6.61 -21.42
N LEU A 82 17.58 -7.62 -22.08
CA LEU A 82 18.09 -9.00 -22.00
C LEU A 82 19.54 -9.00 -22.51
N PRO A 83 20.49 -9.63 -21.80
CA PRO A 83 21.84 -9.80 -22.32
C PRO A 83 21.80 -10.62 -23.61
N GLU A 84 22.77 -10.43 -24.51
CA GLU A 84 22.87 -11.12 -25.83
C GLU A 84 23.01 -12.65 -25.75
N ARG A 85 22.97 -13.21 -24.54
CA ARG A 85 23.06 -14.64 -24.27
C ARG A 85 21.78 -15.35 -24.66
N THR A 86 21.90 -16.57 -25.17
CA THR A 86 20.75 -17.41 -25.47
C THR A 86 20.07 -17.88 -24.19
N ILE A 87 18.79 -18.28 -24.27
CA ILE A 87 18.04 -18.84 -23.13
C ILE A 87 18.79 -20.02 -22.49
N PHE A 88 19.55 -20.77 -23.31
CA PHE A 88 20.35 -21.92 -22.87
C PHE A 88 21.54 -21.52 -22.00
N ASP A 89 22.26 -20.45 -22.35
CA ASP A 89 23.39 -19.96 -21.56
C ASP A 89 22.95 -19.52 -20.16
N TYR A 90 21.75 -18.92 -20.07
CA TYR A 90 21.16 -18.49 -18.81
C TYR A 90 20.76 -19.67 -17.91
N TRP A 91 20.32 -20.78 -18.51
CA TRP A 91 19.96 -21.99 -17.78
C TRP A 91 21.19 -22.77 -17.32
N ALA A 92 22.24 -22.82 -18.15
CA ALA A 92 23.50 -23.48 -17.82
C ALA A 92 24.24 -22.79 -16.66
N ASP A 93 24.23 -21.45 -16.64
CA ASP A 93 24.86 -20.65 -15.60
C ASP A 93 23.94 -20.39 -14.38
N PHE A 94 22.75 -21.00 -14.31
CA PHE A 94 21.79 -20.71 -13.26
C PHE A 94 22.33 -21.19 -11.90
N PRO A 95 22.64 -20.30 -10.93
CA PRO A 95 23.17 -20.71 -9.64
C PRO A 95 22.05 -21.42 -8.86
N PHE A 96 22.08 -22.75 -8.86
CA PHE A 96 21.17 -23.54 -8.05
C PHE A 96 21.53 -23.34 -6.57
N PRO A 97 20.58 -22.90 -5.72
CA PRO A 97 20.89 -22.56 -4.34
C PRO A 97 21.22 -23.83 -3.53
N GLU A 98 22.39 -23.85 -2.92
CA GLU A 98 22.85 -24.97 -2.08
C GLU A 98 22.13 -25.04 -0.72
N SER A 99 21.33 -24.02 -0.33
CA SER A 99 20.65 -23.98 0.98
C SER A 99 19.15 -23.68 0.92
N ARG A 100 18.39 -24.47 1.68
CA ARG A 100 16.93 -24.32 1.94
C ARG A 100 16.62 -23.17 2.94
N GLY A 101 17.16 -21.98 2.70
CA GLY A 101 16.84 -20.79 3.52
C GLY A 101 15.49 -20.12 3.17
N LYS A 102 14.85 -19.51 4.16
CA LYS A 102 13.45 -19.01 4.19
C LYS A 102 13.17 -17.85 3.23
N GLY A 103 12.16 -17.99 2.36
CA GLY A 103 11.45 -16.85 1.74
C GLY A 103 11.27 -16.92 0.22
N ARG A 104 10.15 -16.36 -0.25
CA ARG A 104 9.56 -16.54 -1.59
C ARG A 104 10.22 -15.72 -2.72
N TRP A 105 11.30 -14.98 -2.44
CA TRP A 105 11.95 -14.05 -3.39
C TRP A 105 13.48 -14.05 -3.21
N LYS A 106 14.13 -15.18 -3.46
CA LYS A 106 15.60 -15.31 -3.31
C LYS A 106 16.41 -14.89 -4.54
N TYR A 107 15.78 -14.59 -5.68
CA TYR A 107 16.47 -14.53 -6.98
C TYR A 107 16.73 -13.11 -7.53
N LEU A 108 16.45 -12.06 -6.76
CA LEU A 108 16.64 -10.68 -7.23
C LEU A 108 18.02 -10.07 -6.90
N ASN A 109 18.80 -10.72 -6.04
CA ASN A 109 20.09 -10.19 -5.56
C ASN A 109 21.32 -10.83 -6.22
N TYR A 110 21.16 -11.64 -7.27
CA TYR A 110 22.27 -12.32 -7.95
C TYR A 110 22.77 -11.57 -9.19
N GLN A 111 22.66 -10.24 -9.21
CA GLN A 111 23.22 -9.40 -10.27
C GLN A 111 24.27 -8.46 -9.68
N ASP A 112 25.38 -9.02 -9.21
CA ASP A 112 26.66 -8.32 -9.04
C ASP A 112 27.61 -8.77 -10.16
#